data_AF-A0A7S1B3N1-F1
#
_entry.id   AF-A0A7S1B3N1-F1
#
_cell.length_a   1.000
_cell.length_b   1.000
_cell.length_c   1.000
_cell.angle_alpha   90.00
_cell.angle_beta   90.00
_cell.angle_gamma   90.00
#
_symmetry.space_group_name_H-M   'P 1'
#
loop_
_entity.id
_entity.type
_entity.pdbx_description
1 polymer ?
#
loop_
_entity_poly.entity_id
_entity_poly.type
_entity_poly.pdbx_seq_one_letter_code
_entity_poly.pdbx_strand_id
1 'polypeptide(L)'
;GLLKTRFDNPGLSYIVNGLMFDIESKREIRLADLNVRLAYPQTKVLQMWIRKGSWREAPKDKTKWTFLGSTAVSPSNNIGRPHWLQIDMEPGQKYGIYIRFEDGTGGIRTPANAGGSIYAQNDDLILYVGCRRSKYLFGSYSGTSPFQGSLIYWLFPQRFPSVLPSHSLNSSDPRMFATTLTKCADLGDQWQNVQSPDECIEANKYFGRTLTEMYENPMDNGPCGCSYHKFGSLDFWGIQGGSRDTNCDPNKDCTGWRGDGDLGCYCSRIGPSTEFPSSK
;
A
#
# COMPACT_ATOMS: atom_id res chain seq x y z
N GLY A 1 -1.24 2.21 -3.11
CA GLY A 1 -0.34 3.36 -3.18
C GLY A 1 0.43 3.38 -4.49
N LEU A 2 1.17 4.47 -4.72
CA LEU A 2 1.99 4.67 -5.91
C LEU A 2 3.27 5.40 -5.53
N LEU A 3 4.43 4.82 -5.85
CA LEU A 3 5.69 5.56 -5.82
C LEU A 3 6.12 5.86 -7.25
N LYS A 4 6.02 7.14 -7.64
CA LYS A 4 6.55 7.62 -8.92
C LYS A 4 8.00 8.04 -8.75
N THR A 5 8.86 7.61 -9.66
CA THR A 5 10.18 8.23 -9.83
C THR A 5 10.07 9.42 -10.78
N ARG A 6 11.14 10.20 -10.95
CA ARG A 6 11.15 11.33 -11.91
C ARG A 6 11.08 10.81 -13.35
N PHE A 7 9.87 10.52 -13.85
CA PHE A 7 9.63 10.10 -15.23
C PHE A 7 10.10 11.13 -16.25
N ASP A 8 10.00 12.40 -15.90
CA ASP A 8 10.14 13.53 -16.82
C ASP A 8 11.44 14.31 -16.63
N ASN A 9 12.45 13.72 -15.99
CA ASN A 9 13.74 14.40 -15.86
C ASN A 9 14.44 14.44 -17.23
N PRO A 10 14.69 15.63 -17.83
CA PRO A 10 15.37 15.77 -19.12
C PRO A 10 16.88 15.50 -19.04
N GLY A 11 17.40 15.14 -17.86
CA GLY A 11 18.81 14.82 -17.66
C GLY A 11 19.30 13.64 -18.51
N LEU A 12 20.62 13.49 -18.57
CA LEU A 12 21.29 12.38 -19.26
C LEU A 12 20.68 11.04 -18.84
N SER A 13 20.41 10.18 -19.82
CA SER A 13 19.87 8.84 -19.61
C SER A 13 20.68 7.80 -20.37
N TYR A 14 20.72 6.59 -19.82
CA TYR A 14 21.32 5.42 -20.44
C TYR A 14 20.23 4.47 -20.94
N ILE A 15 20.53 3.78 -22.03
CA ILE A 15 19.76 2.64 -22.52
C ILE A 15 20.52 1.39 -22.10
N VAL A 16 19.90 0.53 -21.30
CA VAL A 16 20.56 -0.63 -20.68
C VAL A 16 19.88 -1.94 -21.06
N ASN A 17 20.66 -3.03 -21.05
CA ASN A 17 20.19 -4.40 -21.30
C ASN A 17 19.46 -4.99 -20.10
N GLY A 18 19.82 -4.54 -18.90
CA GLY A 18 19.17 -4.93 -17.66
C GLY A 18 19.49 -3.97 -16.53
N LEU A 19 18.63 -3.99 -15.52
CA LEU A 19 18.73 -3.12 -14.36
C LEU A 19 18.43 -3.91 -13.10
N MET A 20 19.34 -3.85 -12.13
CA MET A 20 19.12 -4.35 -10.78
C MET A 20 18.91 -3.19 -9.83
N PHE A 21 17.98 -3.26 -8.89
CA PHE A 21 17.75 -2.22 -7.88
C PHE A 21 17.10 -2.83 -6.62
N ASP A 22 17.15 -2.10 -5.51
CA ASP A 22 16.54 -2.55 -4.25
C ASP A 22 15.27 -1.76 -3.95
N ILE A 23 14.27 -2.46 -3.41
CA ILE A 23 13.09 -1.86 -2.78
C ILE A 23 13.09 -2.31 -1.31
N GLU A 24 12.81 -1.41 -0.39
CA GLU A 24 12.58 -1.72 1.02
C GLU A 24 11.19 -1.23 1.42
N SER A 25 10.41 -2.11 2.02
CA SER A 25 9.08 -1.73 2.47
C SER A 25 9.14 -1.20 3.90
N LYS A 26 8.43 -0.11 4.19
CA LYS A 26 8.22 0.41 5.57
C LYS A 26 6.97 -0.19 6.21
N ARG A 27 6.09 -0.78 5.40
CA ARG A 27 4.81 -1.39 5.80
C ARG A 27 4.63 -2.76 5.15
N GLU A 28 3.61 -3.50 5.55
CA GLU A 28 3.23 -4.73 4.85
C GLU A 28 2.51 -4.33 3.56
N ILE A 29 3.11 -4.62 2.41
CA ILE A 29 2.56 -4.24 1.10
C ILE A 29 2.57 -5.41 0.13
N ARG A 30 1.68 -5.40 -0.85
CA ARG A 30 1.74 -6.22 -2.05
C ARG A 30 2.18 -5.36 -3.22
N LEU A 31 3.41 -5.53 -3.70
CA LEU A 31 3.84 -4.92 -4.96
C LEU A 31 3.06 -5.58 -6.10
N ALA A 32 2.18 -4.79 -6.71
CA ALA A 32 1.18 -5.23 -7.67
C ALA A 32 1.62 -5.00 -9.12
N ASP A 33 2.51 -4.03 -9.34
CA ASP A 33 3.03 -3.76 -10.67
C ASP A 33 4.21 -2.79 -10.66
N LEU A 34 4.82 -2.67 -11.82
CA LEU A 34 5.78 -1.62 -12.09
C LEU A 34 5.63 -1.06 -13.51
N ASN A 35 5.83 0.24 -13.65
CA ASN A 35 5.92 0.89 -14.96
C ASN A 35 7.39 1.07 -15.29
N VAL A 36 7.88 0.49 -16.39
CA VAL A 36 9.26 0.67 -16.86
C VAL A 36 9.31 1.72 -17.95
N ARG A 37 10.21 2.70 -17.85
CA ARG A 37 10.50 3.58 -18.99
C ARG A 37 11.31 2.84 -20.04
N LEU A 38 10.75 2.76 -21.24
CA LEU A 38 11.39 2.14 -22.41
C LEU A 38 12.08 3.21 -23.26
N ALA A 39 13.11 2.81 -23.99
CA ALA A 39 13.83 3.69 -24.90
C ALA A 39 13.22 3.74 -26.30
N TYR A 40 12.48 2.69 -26.69
CA TYR A 40 11.97 2.48 -28.04
C TYR A 40 10.49 2.07 -28.01
N PRO A 41 9.72 2.36 -29.06
CA PRO A 41 8.29 2.05 -29.14
C PRO A 41 7.98 0.58 -29.48
N GLN A 42 8.98 -0.30 -29.51
CA GLN A 42 8.82 -1.70 -29.89
C GLN A 42 8.30 -2.55 -28.73
N THR A 43 7.41 -3.50 -29.03
CA THR A 43 7.03 -4.54 -28.09
C THR A 43 8.22 -5.45 -27.80
N LYS A 44 8.51 -5.69 -26.52
CA LYS A 44 9.58 -6.60 -26.08
C LYS A 44 9.10 -7.48 -24.93
N VAL A 45 9.70 -8.66 -24.77
CA VAL A 45 9.39 -9.55 -23.64
C VAL A 45 10.26 -9.17 -22.44
N LEU A 46 9.65 -8.51 -21.45
CA LEU A 46 10.29 -8.16 -20.18
C LEU A 46 10.30 -9.38 -19.27
N GLN A 47 11.47 -9.70 -18.73
CA GLN A 47 11.70 -10.76 -17.76
C GLN A 47 12.11 -10.14 -16.43
N MET A 48 11.70 -10.77 -15.33
CA MET A 48 11.97 -10.25 -13.99
C MET A 48 12.30 -11.33 -12.98
N TRP A 49 13.20 -10.98 -12.07
CA TRP A 49 13.62 -11.80 -10.95
C TRP A 49 13.58 -10.99 -9.66
N ILE A 50 13.40 -11.70 -8.55
CA ILE A 50 13.48 -11.14 -7.20
C ILE A 50 14.42 -11.97 -6.33
N ARG A 51 14.92 -11.33 -5.29
CA ARG A 51 15.49 -12.01 -4.13
C ARG A 51 15.17 -11.26 -2.84
N LYS A 52 15.10 -11.97 -1.72
CA LYS A 52 15.15 -11.36 -0.38
C LYS A 52 16.59 -10.89 -0.11
N GLY A 53 16.75 -9.72 0.50
CA GLY A 53 18.05 -9.03 0.66
C GLY A 53 18.44 -8.17 -0.54
N SER A 54 19.58 -7.47 -0.47
CA SER A 54 19.99 -6.52 -1.51
C SER A 54 20.50 -7.22 -2.77
N TRP A 55 20.27 -6.66 -3.97
CA TRP A 55 20.88 -7.14 -5.21
C TRP A 55 22.41 -7.25 -5.13
N ARG A 56 23.05 -6.46 -4.26
CA ARG A 56 24.51 -6.39 -4.10
C ARG A 56 25.14 -7.65 -3.52
N GLU A 57 24.40 -8.47 -2.78
CA GLU A 57 24.99 -9.64 -2.12
C GLU A 57 25.07 -10.84 -3.08
N ALA A 58 24.36 -10.82 -4.22
CA ALA A 58 24.36 -11.91 -5.20
C ALA A 58 24.19 -11.39 -6.65
N PRO A 59 24.96 -10.39 -7.11
CA PRO A 59 24.70 -9.72 -8.38
C PRO A 59 24.93 -10.62 -9.61
N LYS A 60 25.71 -11.69 -9.45
CA LYS A 60 26.10 -12.62 -10.53
C LYS A 60 25.56 -14.04 -10.34
N ASP A 61 25.07 -14.39 -9.15
CA ASP A 61 24.66 -15.75 -8.83
C ASP A 61 23.17 -15.94 -9.09
N LYS A 62 22.83 -16.42 -10.30
CA LYS A 62 21.45 -16.71 -10.71
C LYS A 62 20.70 -17.59 -9.72
N THR A 63 21.37 -18.50 -9.00
CA THR A 63 20.71 -19.46 -8.09
C THR A 63 20.12 -18.79 -6.86
N LYS A 64 20.54 -17.56 -6.54
CA LYS A 64 20.01 -16.75 -5.44
C LYS A 64 18.81 -15.89 -5.85
N TRP A 65 18.38 -15.98 -7.10
CA TRP A 65 17.27 -15.20 -7.65
C TRP A 65 16.12 -16.11 -8.05
N THR A 66 14.91 -15.74 -7.64
CA THR A 66 13.67 -16.38 -8.07
C THR A 66 13.18 -15.68 -9.32
N PHE A 67 13.00 -16.44 -10.41
CA PHE A 67 12.33 -15.94 -11.59
C PHE A 67 10.86 -15.74 -11.30
N LEU A 68 10.36 -14.53 -11.54
CA LEU A 68 8.99 -14.16 -11.26
C LEU A 68 8.09 -14.40 -12.48
N GLY A 69 8.62 -14.24 -13.69
CA GLY A 69 7.85 -14.37 -14.92
C GLY A 69 8.35 -13.45 -16.02
N SER A 70 7.64 -13.55 -17.15
CA SER A 70 7.93 -12.78 -18.36
C SER A 70 6.65 -12.42 -19.09
N THR A 71 6.61 -11.24 -19.71
CA THR A 71 5.48 -10.84 -20.55
C THR A 71 5.91 -9.85 -21.63
N ALA A 72 5.14 -9.81 -22.72
CA ALA A 72 5.29 -8.77 -23.72
C ALA A 72 4.83 -7.42 -23.15
N VAL A 73 5.70 -6.42 -23.20
CA VAL A 73 5.37 -5.04 -22.88
C VAL A 73 5.36 -4.23 -24.16
N SER A 74 4.19 -3.70 -24.51
CA SER A 74 4.02 -2.74 -25.62
C SER A 74 3.98 -1.34 -25.03
N PRO A 75 4.86 -0.42 -25.45
CA PRO A 75 4.91 0.91 -24.86
C PRO A 75 3.70 1.76 -25.26
N SER A 76 2.96 2.24 -24.27
CA SER A 76 2.16 3.46 -24.41
C SER A 76 2.99 4.62 -23.86
N ASN A 77 3.27 5.64 -24.67
CA ASN A 77 4.15 6.77 -24.30
C ASN A 77 5.54 6.34 -23.76
N ASN A 78 6.11 5.27 -24.34
CA ASN A 78 7.37 4.66 -23.89
C ASN A 78 7.33 4.12 -22.45
N ILE A 79 6.15 3.71 -21.96
CA ILE A 79 5.99 3.05 -20.66
C ILE A 79 5.51 1.62 -20.90
N GLY A 80 6.28 0.64 -20.44
CA GLY A 80 5.93 -0.78 -20.45
C GLY A 80 5.46 -1.23 -19.07
N ARG A 81 4.41 -2.04 -19.02
CA ARG A 81 3.81 -2.53 -17.77
C ARG A 81 3.53 -4.03 -17.86
N PRO A 82 4.05 -4.86 -16.93
CA PRO A 82 3.89 -6.30 -17.01
C PRO A 82 2.49 -6.83 -16.60
N HIS A 83 1.74 -6.16 -15.72
CA HIS A 83 0.37 -6.57 -15.33
C HIS A 83 0.22 -7.93 -14.61
N TRP A 84 1.30 -8.61 -14.23
CA TRP A 84 1.25 -9.93 -13.59
C TRP A 84 1.93 -9.99 -12.22
N LEU A 85 2.47 -8.87 -11.73
CA LEU A 85 3.22 -8.83 -10.48
C LEU A 85 2.33 -8.98 -9.25
N GLN A 86 2.69 -9.91 -8.37
CA GLN A 86 2.12 -10.02 -7.04
C GLN A 86 3.22 -10.47 -6.09
N ILE A 87 3.80 -9.52 -5.35
CA ILE A 87 4.90 -9.81 -4.42
C ILE A 87 4.55 -9.23 -3.06
N ASP A 88 4.46 -10.09 -2.07
CA ASP A 88 4.23 -9.70 -0.69
C ASP A 88 5.56 -9.29 -0.06
N MET A 89 5.58 -8.08 0.50
CA MET A 89 6.77 -7.45 1.06
C MET A 89 6.55 -7.13 2.53
N GLU A 90 7.41 -7.71 3.37
CA GLU A 90 7.40 -7.51 4.82
C GLU A 90 7.92 -6.11 5.20
N PRO A 91 7.39 -5.48 6.27
CA PRO A 91 7.95 -4.24 6.81
C PRO A 91 9.42 -4.39 7.20
N GLY A 92 10.24 -3.36 6.91
CA GLY A 92 11.69 -3.33 7.16
C GLY A 92 12.51 -4.22 6.23
N GLN A 93 11.87 -5.02 5.37
CA GLN A 93 12.58 -5.97 4.53
C GLN A 93 12.96 -5.35 3.18
N LYS A 94 14.22 -5.61 2.80
CA LYS A 94 14.77 -5.27 1.49
C LYS A 94 14.65 -6.42 0.50
N TYR A 95 14.33 -6.09 -0.75
CA TYR A 95 14.23 -7.01 -1.87
C TYR A 95 14.99 -6.46 -3.08
N GLY A 96 15.89 -7.27 -3.61
CA GLY A 96 16.58 -7.01 -4.86
C GLY A 96 15.68 -7.42 -6.03
N ILE A 97 15.49 -6.50 -6.99
CA ILE A 97 14.75 -6.72 -8.22
C ILE A 97 15.72 -6.67 -9.39
N TYR A 98 15.56 -7.57 -10.35
CA TYR A 98 16.28 -7.55 -11.62
C TYR A 98 15.29 -7.59 -12.78
N ILE A 99 15.39 -6.63 -13.69
CA ILE A 99 14.61 -6.58 -14.93
C ILE A 99 15.54 -6.58 -16.15
N ARG A 100 15.13 -7.24 -17.22
CA ARG A 100 15.79 -7.24 -18.54
C ARG A 100 14.84 -7.71 -19.63
N PHE A 101 15.20 -7.50 -20.89
CA PHE A 101 14.50 -8.15 -22.00
C PHE A 101 15.06 -9.55 -22.29
N GLU A 102 14.18 -10.45 -22.72
CA GLU A 102 14.47 -11.85 -23.03
C GLU A 102 15.55 -11.99 -24.11
N ASP A 103 15.44 -11.19 -25.17
CA ASP A 103 16.40 -11.13 -26.29
C ASP A 103 17.80 -10.62 -25.87
N GLY A 104 17.96 -10.15 -24.63
CA GLY A 104 19.21 -9.63 -24.09
C GLY A 104 19.63 -8.29 -24.67
N THR A 105 18.79 -7.67 -25.50
CA THR A 105 19.08 -6.37 -26.11
C THR A 105 18.77 -5.22 -25.16
N GLY A 106 19.34 -4.05 -25.46
CA GLY A 106 19.04 -2.83 -24.72
C GLY A 106 17.58 -2.38 -24.92
N GLY A 107 17.11 -1.53 -24.01
CA GLY A 107 15.83 -0.84 -24.21
C GLY A 107 15.21 -0.30 -22.93
N ILE A 108 15.78 -0.59 -21.77
CA ILE A 108 15.36 0.01 -20.51
C ILE A 108 16.06 1.36 -20.40
N ARG A 109 15.28 2.44 -20.26
CA ARG A 109 15.82 3.79 -20.06
C ARG A 109 15.98 4.06 -18.57
N THR A 110 17.12 4.61 -18.19
CA THR A 110 17.46 4.93 -16.79
C THR A 110 18.28 6.23 -16.72
N PRO A 111 18.06 7.11 -15.72
CA PRO A 111 18.87 8.31 -15.53
C PRO A 111 20.34 8.00 -15.34
N ALA A 112 21.21 8.91 -15.77
CA ALA A 112 22.62 8.83 -15.47
C ALA A 112 22.89 9.12 -13.98
N ASN A 113 23.82 8.36 -13.40
CA ASN A 113 24.51 8.66 -12.14
C ASN A 113 23.63 9.20 -11.00
N ALA A 114 22.83 8.32 -10.40
CA ALA A 114 22.52 8.49 -8.99
C ALA A 114 23.57 7.69 -8.20
N GLY A 115 24.35 8.33 -7.34
CA GLY A 115 25.33 7.66 -6.47
C GLY A 115 24.73 7.41 -5.09
N GLY A 116 24.87 6.19 -4.59
CA GLY A 116 25.00 5.87 -3.15
C GLY A 116 23.80 6.00 -2.20
N SER A 117 22.58 6.26 -2.66
CA SER A 117 21.49 6.67 -1.75
C SER A 117 20.10 6.16 -2.13
N ILE A 118 19.11 6.47 -1.26
CA ILE A 118 17.68 6.45 -1.59
C ILE A 118 17.45 7.27 -2.87
N TYR A 119 16.82 6.67 -3.87
CA TYR A 119 16.48 7.34 -5.12
C TYR A 119 15.09 8.00 -5.06
N ALA A 120 14.12 7.29 -4.48
CA ALA A 120 12.77 7.78 -4.23
C ALA A 120 12.21 7.10 -2.99
N GLN A 121 11.33 7.76 -2.26
CA GLN A 121 10.60 7.15 -1.14
C GLN A 121 9.28 7.87 -0.91
N ASN A 122 8.38 7.20 -0.20
CA ASN A 122 7.21 7.78 0.45
C ASN A 122 7.08 7.18 1.86
N ASP A 123 5.90 7.28 2.47
CA ASP A 123 5.65 6.76 3.82
C ASP A 123 5.60 5.23 3.88
N ASP A 124 5.43 4.57 2.73
CA ASP A 124 5.21 3.13 2.64
C ASP A 124 6.46 2.36 2.18
N LEU A 125 7.30 2.94 1.32
CA LEU A 125 8.44 2.24 0.74
C LEU A 125 9.59 3.16 0.30
N ILE A 126 10.77 2.55 0.17
CA ILE A 126 12.02 3.16 -0.25
C ILE A 126 12.52 2.43 -1.50
N LEU A 127 12.83 3.20 -2.54
CA LEU A 127 13.51 2.72 -3.74
C LEU A 127 14.95 3.21 -3.73
N TYR A 128 15.89 2.28 -3.83
CA TYR A 128 17.32 2.59 -3.84
C TYR A 128 17.89 2.65 -5.26
N VAL A 129 19.00 3.36 -5.40
CA VAL A 129 19.80 3.34 -6.61
C VAL A 129 20.28 1.91 -6.94
N GLY A 130 20.10 1.54 -8.20
CA GLY A 130 20.48 0.26 -8.76
C GLY A 130 21.82 0.23 -9.48
N CYS A 131 22.03 -0.81 -10.30
CA CYS A 131 23.13 -0.92 -11.24
C CYS A 131 22.69 -1.41 -12.61
N ARG A 132 23.45 -0.97 -13.63
CA ARG A 132 23.27 -1.36 -15.03
C ARG A 132 23.92 -2.71 -15.28
N ARG A 133 23.27 -3.54 -16.09
CA ARG A 133 23.75 -4.89 -16.43
C ARG A 133 24.08 -4.99 -17.92
N SER A 134 25.12 -5.77 -18.21
CA SER A 134 25.53 -6.11 -19.58
C SER A 134 24.48 -6.97 -20.30
N LYS A 135 24.72 -7.24 -21.60
CA LYS A 135 23.88 -8.13 -22.43
C LYS A 135 23.72 -9.55 -21.89
N TYR A 136 24.67 -10.05 -21.10
CA TYR A 136 24.61 -11.39 -20.52
C TYR A 136 23.77 -11.39 -19.24
N LEU A 137 22.89 -12.39 -19.11
CA LEU A 137 22.08 -12.62 -17.90
C LEU A 137 23.00 -12.74 -16.68
N PHE A 138 22.80 -11.88 -15.68
CA PHE A 138 23.69 -11.79 -14.50
C PHE A 138 25.18 -11.54 -14.84
N GLY A 139 25.49 -10.91 -15.97
CA GLY A 139 26.86 -10.62 -16.44
C GLY A 139 27.61 -9.51 -15.68
N SER A 140 28.43 -8.72 -16.36
CA SER A 140 29.15 -7.60 -15.73
C SER A 140 28.23 -6.41 -15.46
N TYR A 141 28.53 -5.61 -14.43
CA TYR A 141 27.85 -4.33 -14.20
C TYR A 141 28.70 -3.19 -14.77
N SER A 142 28.05 -2.15 -15.30
CA SER A 142 28.74 -1.01 -15.94
C SER A 142 28.59 0.31 -15.17
N GLY A 143 28.11 0.26 -13.93
CA GLY A 143 27.96 1.41 -13.03
C GLY A 143 26.56 1.53 -12.41
N THR A 144 26.38 2.52 -11.54
CA THR A 144 25.10 2.75 -10.84
C THR A 144 24.09 3.47 -11.71
N SER A 145 22.82 3.14 -11.54
CA SER A 145 21.72 3.76 -12.27
C SER A 145 20.39 3.50 -11.55
N PRO A 146 19.55 4.51 -11.35
CA PRO A 146 18.27 4.31 -10.67
C PRO A 146 17.20 3.74 -11.61
N PHE A 147 16.20 3.08 -11.05
CA PHE A 147 15.02 2.67 -11.81
C PHE A 147 14.20 3.89 -12.24
N GLN A 148 13.87 4.00 -13.54
CA GLN A 148 12.98 5.04 -14.07
C GLN A 148 11.63 4.43 -14.38
N GLY A 149 10.67 4.75 -13.52
CA GLY A 149 9.41 4.06 -13.49
C GLY A 149 8.49 4.44 -12.33
N SER A 150 7.42 3.68 -12.19
CA SER A 150 6.55 3.72 -11.01
C SER A 150 6.48 2.35 -10.37
N LEU A 151 6.29 2.31 -9.06
CA LEU A 151 5.90 1.11 -8.32
C LEU A 151 4.42 1.26 -7.92
N ILE A 152 3.60 0.29 -8.31
CA ILE A 152 2.17 0.22 -8.00
C ILE A 152 2.01 -0.88 -6.96
N TYR A 153 1.39 -0.57 -5.83
CA TYR A 153 1.28 -1.51 -4.73
C TYR A 153 -0.04 -1.35 -3.97
N TRP A 154 -0.46 -2.42 -3.32
CA TRP A 154 -1.53 -2.42 -2.36
C TRP A 154 -0.92 -2.41 -0.96
N LEU A 155 -1.48 -1.61 -0.07
CA LEU A 155 -1.26 -1.85 1.35
C LEU A 155 -2.07 -3.09 1.68
N PHE A 156 -1.48 -4.05 2.40
CA PHE A 156 -2.35 -4.99 3.08
C PHE A 156 -3.23 -4.18 4.06
N PRO A 157 -4.50 -4.56 4.27
CA PRO A 157 -5.17 -4.14 5.49
C PRO A 157 -4.18 -4.51 6.58
N GLN A 158 -3.67 -3.52 7.31
CA GLN A 158 -2.70 -3.77 8.38
C GLN A 158 -3.26 -4.96 9.13
N ARG A 159 -2.57 -6.11 9.09
CA ARG A 159 -2.85 -7.15 10.08
C ARG A 159 -2.57 -6.40 11.35
N PHE A 160 -3.65 -6.08 12.05
CA PHE A 160 -3.62 -5.37 13.30
C PHE A 160 -2.40 -5.86 14.05
N PRO A 161 -1.47 -5.00 14.49
CA PRO A 161 -0.65 -5.42 15.58
C PRO A 161 -1.64 -5.86 16.67
N SER A 162 -1.66 -7.15 16.96
CA SER A 162 -2.34 -7.74 18.12
C SER A 162 -1.81 -7.17 19.44
N VAL A 163 -0.83 -6.27 19.34
CA VAL A 163 -0.33 -5.43 20.39
C VAL A 163 -0.83 -4.01 20.11
N LEU A 164 -1.93 -3.64 20.78
CA LEU A 164 -2.25 -2.25 21.08
C LEU A 164 -0.93 -1.52 21.39
N PRO A 165 -0.65 -0.36 20.78
CA PRO A 165 0.48 0.45 21.22
C PRO A 165 0.33 0.66 22.72
N SER A 166 1.28 0.18 23.51
CA SER A 166 1.40 0.54 24.92
C SER A 166 1.92 1.98 25.02
N HIS A 167 1.25 2.91 24.34
CA HIS A 167 1.32 4.29 24.75
C HIS A 167 0.51 4.34 26.03
N SER A 168 1.17 4.69 27.13
CA SER A 168 0.54 5.06 28.39
C SER A 168 -0.37 6.26 28.13
N LEU A 169 -1.59 5.98 27.68
CA LEU A 169 -2.65 6.95 27.54
C LEU A 169 -3.09 7.31 28.95
N ASN A 170 -3.09 8.61 29.25
CA ASN A 170 -3.72 9.11 30.45
C ASN A 170 -5.14 8.53 30.55
N SER A 171 -5.40 7.86 31.65
CA SER A 171 -6.61 7.12 32.03
C SER A 171 -7.91 7.96 32.07
N SER A 172 -7.91 9.17 31.50
CA SER A 172 -9.00 10.14 31.56
C SER A 172 -9.72 10.34 30.24
N ASP A 173 -9.31 9.69 29.14
CA ASP A 173 -10.04 9.79 27.87
C ASP A 173 -11.04 8.61 27.72
N PRO A 174 -12.36 8.86 27.88
CA PRO A 174 -13.37 7.82 27.74
C PRO A 174 -13.54 7.32 26.30
N ARG A 175 -12.91 7.95 25.29
CA ARG A 175 -13.04 7.58 23.86
C ARG A 175 -11.77 6.90 23.33
N MET A 176 -11.55 5.64 23.71
CA MET A 176 -10.56 4.81 23.01
C MET A 176 -11.20 4.19 21.76
N PHE A 177 -10.50 4.25 20.63
CA PHE A 177 -10.97 3.70 19.35
C PHE A 177 -10.31 2.34 19.02
N ALA A 178 -11.06 1.49 18.32
CA ALA A 178 -10.59 0.23 17.72
C ALA A 178 -11.06 0.13 16.27
N THR A 179 -10.48 -0.83 15.52
CA THR A 179 -11.02 -1.24 14.22
C THR A 179 -11.32 -2.74 14.17
N THR A 180 -12.21 -3.15 13.27
CA THR A 180 -12.52 -4.56 12.99
C THR A 180 -12.88 -4.74 11.51
N LEU A 181 -12.82 -5.98 10.99
CA LEU A 181 -13.17 -6.29 9.60
C LEU A 181 -14.65 -6.61 9.39
N THR A 182 -15.36 -7.00 10.45
CA THR A 182 -16.76 -7.44 10.40
C THR A 182 -17.66 -6.41 11.07
N LYS A 183 -17.74 -6.44 12.40
CA LYS A 183 -18.61 -5.57 13.20
C LYS A 183 -18.05 -5.35 14.60
N CYS A 184 -18.40 -4.22 15.21
CA CYS A 184 -17.87 -3.85 16.53
C CYS A 184 -18.29 -4.79 17.66
N ALA A 185 -19.43 -5.47 17.51
CA ALA A 185 -19.88 -6.49 18.46
C ALA A 185 -18.89 -7.65 18.63
N ASP A 186 -18.07 -7.93 17.60
CA ASP A 186 -17.07 -9.00 17.66
C ASP A 186 -15.86 -8.66 18.56
N LEU A 187 -15.72 -7.39 18.97
CA LEU A 187 -14.73 -6.94 19.95
C LEU A 187 -15.20 -7.12 21.41
N GLY A 188 -16.46 -7.50 21.62
CA GLY A 188 -17.09 -7.71 22.92
C GLY A 188 -17.84 -6.49 23.48
N ASP A 189 -18.53 -6.69 24.61
CA ASP A 189 -19.54 -5.77 25.17
C ASP A 189 -19.01 -4.40 25.65
N GLN A 190 -17.70 -4.16 25.59
CA GLN A 190 -17.13 -2.84 25.90
C GLN A 190 -17.02 -1.93 24.67
N TRP A 191 -17.40 -2.43 23.50
CA TRP A 191 -17.26 -1.74 22.22
C TRP A 191 -18.61 -1.53 21.57
N GLN A 192 -18.74 -0.36 20.94
CA GLN A 192 -19.89 -0.02 20.12
C GLN A 192 -19.40 0.55 18.78
N ASN A 193 -20.31 0.62 17.83
CA ASN A 193 -20.10 1.39 16.61
C ASN A 193 -19.87 2.86 16.98
N VAL A 194 -19.06 3.60 16.22
CA VAL A 194 -19.01 5.05 16.39
C VAL A 194 -20.39 5.67 16.16
N GLN A 195 -20.74 6.70 16.92
CA GLN A 195 -22.09 7.24 17.03
C GLN A 195 -22.29 8.55 16.26
N SER A 196 -21.24 9.10 15.66
CA SER A 196 -21.33 10.33 14.87
C SER A 196 -20.24 10.43 13.78
N PRO A 197 -20.45 11.28 12.77
CA PRO A 197 -19.41 11.63 11.79
C PRO A 197 -18.13 12.19 12.43
N ASP A 198 -18.27 13.08 13.43
CA ASP A 198 -17.14 13.66 14.16
C ASP A 198 -16.30 12.59 14.86
N GLU A 199 -16.97 11.64 15.51
CA GLU A 199 -16.31 10.51 16.15
C GLU A 199 -15.61 9.60 15.13
N CYS A 200 -16.13 9.48 13.92
CA CYS A 200 -15.44 8.77 12.84
C CYS A 200 -14.14 9.49 12.41
N ILE A 201 -14.19 10.83 12.29
CA ILE A 201 -13.01 11.63 11.98
C ILE A 201 -11.98 11.55 13.11
N GLU A 202 -12.41 11.60 14.37
CA GLU A 202 -11.55 11.40 15.55
C GLU A 202 -10.90 10.01 15.52
N ALA A 203 -11.67 8.95 15.27
CA ALA A 203 -11.15 7.59 15.13
C ALA A 203 -10.10 7.50 14.02
N ASN A 204 -10.37 8.08 12.85
CA ASN A 204 -9.44 8.07 11.73
C ASN A 204 -8.12 8.81 12.05
N LYS A 205 -8.20 9.95 12.76
CA LYS A 205 -7.03 10.68 13.26
C LYS A 205 -6.23 9.83 14.26
N TYR A 206 -6.91 9.12 15.17
CA TYR A 206 -6.28 8.23 16.15
C TYR A 206 -5.42 7.15 15.46
N PHE A 207 -5.87 6.60 14.33
CA PHE A 207 -5.12 5.61 13.55
C PHE A 207 -4.10 6.23 12.56
N GLY A 208 -3.93 7.55 12.55
CA GLY A 208 -2.95 8.23 11.70
C GLY A 208 -3.16 8.01 10.20
N ARG A 209 -4.42 7.85 9.75
CA ARG A 209 -4.76 7.66 8.34
C ARG A 209 -5.04 9.00 7.66
N THR A 210 -4.60 9.15 6.42
CA THR A 210 -4.94 10.31 5.60
C THR A 210 -6.41 10.25 5.21
N LEU A 211 -7.15 11.30 5.55
CA LEU A 211 -8.54 11.47 5.16
C LEU A 211 -8.62 12.29 3.86
N THR A 212 -9.22 11.73 2.82
CA THR A 212 -9.53 12.50 1.60
C THR A 212 -10.88 13.21 1.72
N GLU A 213 -11.90 12.49 2.16
CA GLU A 213 -13.27 13.00 2.27
C GLU A 213 -14.07 12.20 3.31
N MET A 214 -15.06 12.84 3.92
CA MET A 214 -16.02 12.23 4.84
C MET A 214 -17.41 12.32 4.20
N TYR A 215 -18.10 11.20 4.08
CA TYR A 215 -19.48 11.15 3.59
C TYR A 215 -20.42 10.65 4.67
N GLU A 216 -21.60 11.26 4.72
CA GLU A 216 -22.72 10.77 5.51
C GLU A 216 -23.69 10.08 4.55
N ASN A 217 -23.66 8.75 4.57
CA ASN A 217 -24.47 7.89 3.71
C ASN A 217 -25.44 7.05 4.55
N PRO A 218 -26.28 7.68 5.39
CA PRO A 218 -27.17 6.93 6.26
C PRO A 218 -28.10 6.04 5.42
N MET A 219 -28.30 4.81 5.90
CA MET A 219 -29.04 3.80 5.16
C MET A 219 -29.86 2.92 6.09
N ASP A 220 -31.15 2.83 5.81
CA ASP A 220 -32.03 1.82 6.40
C ASP A 220 -31.47 0.42 6.14
N ASN A 221 -31.32 -0.37 7.19
CA ASN A 221 -30.76 -1.71 7.12
C ASN A 221 -29.32 -1.76 6.56
N GLY A 222 -28.54 -0.66 6.62
CA GLY A 222 -27.09 -0.67 6.36
C GLY A 222 -26.28 -1.15 7.57
N PRO A 223 -24.95 -1.34 7.48
CA PRO A 223 -24.12 -1.50 8.66
C PRO A 223 -24.19 -0.24 9.54
N CYS A 224 -24.00 -0.36 10.85
CA CYS A 224 -23.96 0.80 11.73
C CYS A 224 -22.56 1.42 11.85
N GLY A 225 -22.52 2.70 12.18
CA GLY A 225 -21.30 3.43 12.49
C GLY A 225 -20.54 3.89 11.26
N CYS A 226 -19.23 3.68 11.23
CA CYS A 226 -18.38 4.22 10.19
C CYS A 226 -17.41 3.18 9.64
N SER A 227 -17.22 3.19 8.32
CA SER A 227 -16.20 2.39 7.63
C SER A 227 -15.15 3.29 6.99
N TYR A 228 -13.93 2.75 6.86
CA TYR A 228 -12.86 3.38 6.09
C TYR A 228 -12.70 2.69 4.74
N HIS A 229 -12.67 3.48 3.66
CA HIS A 229 -12.57 2.98 2.30
C HIS A 229 -11.13 2.92 1.79
N LYS A 230 -10.88 2.01 0.83
CA LYS A 230 -9.60 1.89 0.13
C LYS A 230 -9.14 3.16 -0.61
N PHE A 231 -10.04 4.09 -0.86
CA PHE A 231 -9.76 5.37 -1.53
C PHE A 231 -9.39 6.50 -0.56
N GLY A 232 -9.34 6.22 0.75
CA GLY A 232 -9.01 7.23 1.77
C GLY A 232 -10.20 8.01 2.32
N SER A 233 -11.41 7.67 1.89
CA SER A 233 -12.65 8.27 2.39
C SER A 233 -13.23 7.50 3.58
N LEU A 234 -14.11 8.17 4.30
CA LEU A 234 -14.92 7.62 5.38
C LEU A 234 -16.40 7.68 4.99
N ASP A 235 -17.15 6.61 5.27
CA ASP A 235 -18.60 6.60 5.15
C ASP A 235 -19.21 6.37 6.53
N PHE A 236 -20.02 7.32 7.00
CA PHE A 236 -20.88 7.15 8.16
C PHE A 236 -22.26 6.67 7.73
N TRP A 237 -22.67 5.52 8.26
CA TRP A 237 -23.84 4.77 7.83
C TRP A 237 -25.07 4.95 8.74
N GLY A 238 -24.90 5.64 9.87
CA GLY A 238 -25.97 5.91 10.84
C GLY A 238 -25.79 5.17 12.17
N ILE A 239 -26.82 5.27 13.01
CA ILE A 239 -26.87 4.70 14.36
C ILE A 239 -28.12 3.85 14.55
N GLN A 240 -28.00 2.81 15.38
CA GLN A 240 -29.13 1.93 15.66
C GLN A 240 -30.25 2.72 16.36
N GLY A 241 -31.50 2.53 15.92
CA GLY A 241 -32.64 3.24 16.50
C GLY A 241 -32.74 4.70 16.08
N GLY A 242 -31.99 5.12 15.05
CA GLY A 242 -32.16 6.41 14.39
C GLY A 242 -33.53 6.56 13.69
N SER A 243 -33.73 7.68 13.01
CA SER A 243 -34.86 7.86 12.08
C SER A 243 -34.88 6.75 11.01
N ARG A 244 -36.01 6.55 10.32
CA ARG A 244 -36.14 5.51 9.29
C ARG A 244 -34.98 5.51 8.27
N ASP A 245 -34.44 6.67 7.93
CA ASP A 245 -33.34 6.81 6.97
C ASP A 245 -31.94 6.60 7.57
N THR A 246 -31.83 6.52 8.90
CA THR A 246 -30.57 6.35 9.66
C THR A 246 -30.54 5.07 10.50
N ASN A 247 -31.63 4.28 10.49
CA ASN A 247 -31.77 3.06 11.27
C ASN A 247 -30.99 1.90 10.63
N CYS A 248 -29.69 1.91 10.89
CA CYS A 248 -28.78 0.83 10.51
C CYS A 248 -29.00 -0.44 11.36
N ASP A 249 -28.46 -1.56 10.88
CA ASP A 249 -28.38 -2.83 11.59
C ASP A 249 -26.96 -3.06 12.13
N PRO A 250 -26.75 -3.07 13.46
CA PRO A 250 -25.43 -3.26 14.05
C PRO A 250 -24.86 -4.68 13.85
N ASN A 251 -25.67 -5.63 13.38
CA ASN A 251 -25.25 -7.01 13.15
C ASN A 251 -24.70 -7.25 11.76
N LYS A 252 -24.84 -6.27 10.84
CA LYS A 252 -24.28 -6.35 9.50
C LYS A 252 -22.80 -6.04 9.50
N ASP A 253 -22.10 -6.78 8.64
CA ASP A 253 -20.69 -6.52 8.41
C ASP A 253 -20.53 -5.16 7.72
N CYS A 254 -19.62 -4.35 8.24
CA CYS A 254 -19.29 -3.04 7.69
C CYS A 254 -18.38 -3.15 6.45
N THR A 255 -17.94 -4.36 6.09
CA THR A 255 -17.16 -4.63 4.89
C THR A 255 -17.89 -5.54 3.92
N GLY A 256 -17.56 -5.45 2.62
CA GLY A 256 -18.10 -6.31 1.57
C GLY A 256 -19.57 -6.07 1.20
N TRP A 257 -20.31 -5.23 1.93
CA TRP A 257 -21.74 -4.97 1.72
C TRP A 257 -22.07 -4.25 0.40
N ARG A 258 -21.19 -3.36 -0.08
CA ARG A 258 -21.31 -2.67 -1.39
C ARG A 258 -20.17 -3.03 -2.37
N GLY A 259 -19.52 -4.18 -2.14
CA GLY A 259 -18.34 -4.63 -2.89
C GLY A 259 -17.02 -4.33 -2.17
N ASP A 260 -15.89 -4.46 -2.88
CA ASP A 260 -14.53 -4.45 -2.31
C ASP A 260 -14.01 -3.04 -1.94
N GLY A 261 -14.82 -2.18 -1.32
CA GLY A 261 -14.50 -0.79 -1.01
C GLY A 261 -14.03 -0.57 0.43
N ASP A 262 -14.78 -1.14 1.37
CA ASP A 262 -14.62 -0.96 2.81
C ASP A 262 -13.50 -1.85 3.39
N LEU A 263 -12.58 -1.25 4.13
CA LEU A 263 -11.41 -1.93 4.71
C LEU A 263 -11.58 -2.28 6.20
N GLY A 264 -12.62 -1.77 6.85
CA GLY A 264 -12.94 -2.07 8.26
C GLY A 264 -13.79 -0.97 8.91
N CYS A 265 -14.38 -1.31 10.05
CA CYS A 265 -15.22 -0.40 10.84
C CYS A 265 -14.40 0.28 11.92
N TYR A 266 -14.77 1.50 12.28
CA TYR A 266 -14.36 2.14 13.51
C TYR A 266 -15.32 1.84 14.64
N CYS A 267 -14.75 1.48 15.78
CA CYS A 267 -15.46 1.18 17.01
C CYS A 267 -14.96 2.13 18.09
N SER A 268 -15.86 2.53 18.99
CA SER A 268 -15.51 3.27 20.20
C SER A 268 -15.82 2.48 21.44
N ARG A 269 -15.05 2.75 22.49
CA ARG A 269 -15.31 2.16 23.80
C ARG A 269 -16.56 2.78 24.39
N ILE A 270 -17.42 1.95 24.98
CA ILE A 270 -18.57 2.41 25.73
C ILE A 270 -18.02 3.09 27.00
N GLY A 271 -18.20 4.41 27.09
CA GLY A 271 -17.81 5.18 28.28
C GLY A 271 -18.65 4.76 29.49
N PRO A 272 -18.16 4.97 30.73
CA PRO A 272 -18.98 4.75 31.92
C PRO A 272 -20.25 5.58 31.77
N SER A 273 -21.42 4.93 31.82
CA SER A 273 -22.69 5.64 31.84
C SER A 273 -22.65 6.59 33.02
N THR A 274 -22.60 7.89 32.77
CA THR A 274 -22.95 8.86 33.79
C THR A 274 -24.42 8.63 34.09
N GLU A 275 -24.71 7.79 35.09
CA GLU A 275 -26.03 7.75 35.71
C GLU A 275 -26.31 9.18 36.17
N PHE A 276 -27.14 9.89 35.41
CA PHE A 276 -27.70 11.14 35.89
C PHE A 276 -28.52 10.76 37.13
N PRO A 277 -28.22 11.33 38.31
CA PRO A 277 -29.04 11.07 39.49
C PRO A 277 -30.47 11.49 39.15
N SER A 278 -31.39 10.53 39.19
CA SER A 278 -32.81 10.81 39.01
C SER A 278 -33.21 11.81 40.09
N SER A 279 -33.53 13.03 39.68
CA SER A 279 -34.18 14.00 40.55
C SER A 279 -35.51 13.39 41.01
N LYS A 280 -35.60 13.07 42.30
CA LYS A 280 -36.88 12.89 42.99
C LYS A 280 -37.57 14.24 43.18
#